data_AF-A0AAJ3TN42-F1
#
_entry.id   AF-A0AAJ3TN42-F1
#
_cell.length_a   1.000
_cell.length_b   1.000
_cell.length_c   1.000
_cell.angle_alpha   90.00
_cell.angle_beta   90.00
_cell.angle_gamma   90.00
#
_symmetry.space_group_name_H-M   'P 1'
#
loop_
_entity.id
_entity.type
_entity.pdbx_description
1 polymer ?
#
loop_
_entity_poly.entity_id
_entity_poly.type
_entity_poly.pdbx_seq_one_letter_code
_entity_poly.pdbx_strand_id
1 'polypeptide(L)' 'MNATANLNKLSDKVYHELKLQGYSKLFNWEDYHYFKKQAQDEFNKVEAIVQLFIFYSCDMSDFEDYDF' A
#
# COMPACT_ATOMS: atom_id res chain seq x y z
N MET A 1 8.01 -26.10 -2.81
CA MET A 1 7.66 -24.68 -2.64
C MET A 1 6.58 -24.58 -1.58
N ASN A 2 6.75 -23.73 -0.56
CA ASN A 2 5.72 -22.84 0.00
C ASN A 2 6.15 -22.33 1.38
N ALA A 3 6.86 -21.21 1.36
CA ALA A 3 7.05 -20.36 2.52
C ALA A 3 5.73 -19.62 2.79
N THR A 4 4.72 -20.31 3.34
CA THR A 4 3.58 -19.63 3.98
C THR A 4 4.02 -19.24 5.39
N ALA A 5 4.97 -18.30 5.47
CA ALA A 5 5.17 -17.57 6.70
C ALA A 5 3.82 -16.93 7.01
N ASN A 6 3.17 -17.35 8.10
CA ASN A 6 1.91 -16.80 8.54
C ASN A 6 2.05 -15.26 8.61
N LEU A 7 1.59 -14.55 7.58
CA LEU A 7 1.52 -13.09 7.56
C LEU A 7 0.37 -12.70 8.49
N ASN A 8 0.55 -12.90 9.79
CA ASN A 8 -0.47 -12.58 10.78
C ASN A 8 -0.56 -11.07 11.00
N LYS A 9 0.50 -10.32 10.70
CA LYS A 9 0.49 -8.86 10.83
C LYS A 9 -0.04 -8.21 9.56
N LEU A 10 -0.94 -7.24 9.75
CA LEU A 10 -1.52 -6.45 8.67
C LEU A 10 -0.43 -5.78 7.82
N SER A 11 0.63 -5.26 8.45
CA SER A 11 1.77 -4.64 7.77
C SER A 11 2.49 -5.60 6.83
N ASP A 12 2.69 -6.85 7.27
CA ASP A 12 3.36 -7.85 6.45
C ASP A 12 2.48 -8.20 5.24
N LYS A 13 1.15 -8.33 5.43
CA LYS A 13 0.19 -8.54 4.32
C LYS A 13 0.22 -7.39 3.32
N VAL A 14 0.16 -6.14 3.80
CA VAL A 14 0.23 -4.94 2.95
C VAL A 14 1.55 -4.90 2.17
N TYR A 15 2.68 -5.14 2.83
CA TYR A 15 3.98 -5.18 2.17
C TYR A 15 4.07 -6.30 1.13
N HIS A 16 3.51 -7.47 1.42
CA HIS A 16 3.46 -8.59 0.49
C HIS A 16 2.65 -8.24 -0.76
N GLU A 17 1.45 -7.67 -0.60
CA GLU A 17 0.61 -7.23 -1.72
C GLU A 17 1.29 -6.13 -2.54
N LEU A 18 1.89 -5.13 -1.90
CA LEU A 18 2.68 -4.11 -2.60
C LEU A 18 3.84 -4.74 -3.37
N LYS A 19 4.52 -5.72 -2.79
CA LYS A 19 5.62 -6.43 -3.47
C LYS A 19 5.14 -7.25 -4.66
N LEU A 20 3.99 -7.94 -4.55
CA LEU A 20 3.39 -8.69 -5.65
C LEU A 20 3.05 -7.77 -6.84
N GLN A 21 2.64 -6.54 -6.56
CA GLN A 21 2.30 -5.54 -7.57
C GLN A 21 3.49 -4.69 -8.07
N GLY A 22 4.71 -4.91 -7.53
CA GLY A 22 5.91 -4.14 -7.92
C GLY A 22 6.10 -2.79 -7.20
N TYR A 23 5.28 -2.53 -6.18
CA TYR A 23 5.25 -1.31 -5.38
C TYR A 23 5.91 -1.44 -4.00
N SER A 24 6.72 -2.47 -3.76
CA SER A 24 7.38 -2.66 -2.44
C SER A 24 8.22 -1.46 -1.98
N LYS A 25 8.69 -0.64 -2.93
CA LYS A 25 9.43 0.60 -2.67
C LYS A 25 8.59 1.72 -2.04
N LEU A 26 7.27 1.67 -2.18
CA LEU A 26 6.35 2.67 -1.60
C LEU A 26 6.13 2.45 -0.10
N PHE A 27 6.34 1.22 0.37
CA PHE A 27 6.04 0.87 1.75
C PHE A 27 6.97 1.62 2.72
N ASN A 28 6.37 2.45 3.56
CA ASN A 28 7.02 3.08 4.69
C ASN A 28 6.09 3.10 5.90
N TRP A 29 6.67 3.23 7.10
CA TRP A 29 5.90 3.12 8.34
C TRP A 29 4.99 4.33 8.58
N GLU A 30 5.39 5.53 8.17
CA GLU A 30 4.62 6.76 8.38
C GLU A 30 3.30 6.71 7.61
N ASP A 31 3.37 6.46 6.32
CA ASP A 31 2.23 6.29 5.43
C ASP A 31 1.39 5.07 5.82
N TYR A 32 2.03 3.95 6.18
CA TYR A 32 1.29 2.78 6.66
C TYR A 32 0.44 3.13 7.90
N HIS A 33 0.98 3.87 8.86
CA HIS A 33 0.23 4.27 10.05
C HIS A 33 -0.91 5.23 9.70
N TYR A 34 -0.69 6.14 8.75
CA TYR A 34 -1.69 7.07 8.26
C TYR A 34 -2.82 6.35 7.50
N PHE A 35 -2.49 5.55 6.50
CA PHE A 35 -3.43 4.76 5.71
C PHE A 35 -4.15 3.70 6.53
N LYS A 36 -3.50 3.11 7.53
CA LYS A 36 -4.15 2.19 8.47
C LYS A 36 -5.27 2.87 9.27
N LYS A 37 -5.13 4.16 9.60
CA LYS A 37 -6.21 4.94 10.25
C LYS A 37 -7.33 5.24 9.26
N GLN A 38 -7.01 5.57 8.01
CA GLN A 38 -8.03 5.81 6.98
C GLN A 38 -8.82 4.53 6.64
N ALA A 39 -8.16 3.39 6.55
CA ALA A 39 -8.78 2.09 6.28
C ALA A 39 -9.36 1.40 7.53
N GLN A 40 -9.59 2.13 8.64
CA GLN A 40 -10.06 1.52 9.89
C GLN A 40 -11.47 0.91 9.76
N ASP A 41 -12.31 1.53 8.94
CA ASP A 41 -13.72 1.19 8.70
C ASP A 41 -13.91 0.26 7.49
N GLU A 42 -12.82 -0.04 6.78
CA GLU A 42 -12.84 -0.91 5.61
C GLU A 42 -12.88 -2.39 5.96
N PHE A 43 -13.70 -3.15 5.22
CA PHE A 43 -13.80 -4.60 5.38
C PHE A 43 -12.48 -5.30 5.02
N ASN A 44 -11.85 -4.87 3.91
CA ASN A 44 -10.56 -5.37 3.49
C ASN A 44 -9.44 -4.33 3.71
N LYS A 45 -8.96 -4.25 4.95
CA LYS A 45 -7.91 -3.29 5.35
C LYS A 45 -6.62 -3.42 4.56
N VAL A 46 -6.26 -4.64 4.13
CA VAL A 46 -5.03 -4.86 3.36
C VAL A 46 -5.13 -4.15 2.02
N GLU A 47 -6.20 -4.46 1.28
CA GLU A 47 -6.43 -3.91 -0.06
C GLU A 47 -6.60 -2.39 -0.02
N ALA A 48 -7.38 -1.88 0.93
CA ALA A 48 -7.57 -0.44 1.11
C ALA A 48 -6.25 0.30 1.36
N ILE A 49 -5.38 -0.22 2.23
CA ILE A 49 -4.07 0.39 2.51
C ILE A 49 -3.16 0.31 1.26
N VAL A 50 -3.15 -0.81 0.55
CA VAL A 50 -2.36 -0.98 -0.69
C VAL A 50 -2.80 0.03 -1.75
N GLN A 51 -4.11 0.20 -1.95
CA GLN A 51 -4.66 1.19 -2.88
C GLN A 51 -4.28 2.61 -2.47
N LEU A 52 -4.31 2.94 -1.18
CA LEU A 52 -3.87 4.25 -0.69
C LEU A 52 -2.38 4.50 -0.98
N PHE A 53 -1.51 3.52 -0.78
CA PHE A 53 -0.10 3.62 -1.16
C PHE A 53 0.07 3.91 -2.66
N ILE A 54 -0.65 3.17 -3.51
CA ILE A 54 -0.57 3.33 -4.97
C ILE A 54 -1.11 4.70 -5.37
N PHE A 55 -2.27 5.10 -4.85
CA PHE A 55 -2.92 6.39 -5.13
C PHE A 55 -1.99 7.57 -4.79
N TYR A 56 -1.48 7.61 -3.56
CA TYR A 56 -0.56 8.68 -3.13
C TYR A 56 0.77 8.67 -3.88
N SER A 57 1.24 7.50 -4.33
CA SER A 57 2.43 7.45 -5.19
C SER A 57 2.18 7.93 -6.60
N CYS A 58 0.96 7.74 -7.13
CA CYS A 58 0.54 8.20 -8.44
C CYS A 58 0.40 9.73 -8.46
N ASP A 59 -0.15 10.31 -7.39
CA ASP A 59 -0.19 11.76 -7.18
C ASP A 59 1.21 12.41 -7.19
N MET A 60 2.25 11.69 -6.76
CA MET A 60 3.63 12.18 -6.84
C MET A 60 4.32 11.90 -8.19
N SER A 61 3.74 11.09 -9.08
CA SER A 61 4.50 10.48 -10.17
C SER A 61 4.22 10.99 -11.59
N ASP A 62 3.20 11.80 -11.91
CA ASP A 62 3.05 12.34 -13.29
C ASP A 62 1.96 13.43 -13.47
N PHE A 63 1.72 14.33 -12.50
CA PHE A 63 0.91 15.54 -12.73
C PHE A 63 1.74 16.80 -13.05
N GLU A 64 2.97 16.63 -13.52
CA GLU A 64 3.66 17.54 -14.45
C GLU A 64 3.61 16.82 -15.82
N ASP A 65 2.63 17.02 -16.68
CA ASP A 65 2.58 18.10 -17.66
C ASP A 65 1.16 18.15 -18.25
N TYR A 66 0.31 19.07 -17.77
CA TYR A 66 -0.79 19.57 -18.59
C TYR A 66 -0.27 20.84 -19.29
N ASP A 67 0.41 20.64 -20.43
CA ASP A 67 0.70 21.73 -21.37
C ASP A 67 -0.64 22.26 -21.93
N PHE A 68 -0.95 23.52 -21.60
CA PHE A 68 -2.09 24.29 -22.12
C PHE A 68 -1.72 25.08 -23.37
#